data_AF-A0A5K1GXH2-F1
#
_entry.id   AF-A0A5K1GXH2-F1
#
_cell.length_a   1.000
_cell.length_b   1.000
_cell.length_c   1.000
_cell.angle_alpha   90.00
_cell.angle_beta   90.00
_cell.angle_gamma   90.00
#
_symmetry.space_group_name_H-M   'P 1'
#
loop_
_entity.id
_entity.type
_entity.pdbx_description
1 polymer ?
#
loop_
_entity_poly.entity_id
_entity_poly.type
_entity_poly.pdbx_seq_one_letter_code
_entity_poly.pdbx_strand_id
1 'polypeptide(L)'
;MATRPSQFLYPSSLRRLSSNPHLLSVHSYDFISPKKGGRGRRRSCFTVKAVSAKPTILVTEKVGEAALDLLRGFANVDCSYDLTQEELCTKISLCDALIVRSGTRVGREVFEYANGRLKVVGRAGVGIDNIDLAAATEHGCLVVNAPTVNTVAAAEHAIALLVAMARNVAAANASLKS
;
A
#
# COMPACT_ATOMS: atom_id res chain seq x y z
N MET A 1 -4.06 -20.45 -24.04
CA MET A 1 -3.20 -19.36 -24.54
C MET A 1 -2.82 -18.51 -23.33
N ALA A 2 -1.74 -18.89 -22.65
CA ALA A 2 -1.40 -18.39 -21.31
C ALA A 2 -0.57 -17.10 -21.40
N THR A 3 -1.05 -16.02 -20.79
CA THR A 3 -0.33 -14.76 -20.64
C THR A 3 0.78 -14.93 -19.60
N ARG A 4 2.02 -14.65 -20.01
CA ARG A 4 3.19 -14.67 -19.13
C ARG A 4 3.02 -13.59 -18.04
N PRO A 5 3.32 -13.87 -16.76
CA PRO A 5 3.39 -12.83 -15.74
C PRO A 5 4.56 -11.88 -16.08
N SER A 6 4.31 -10.60 -15.91
CA SER A 6 5.27 -9.50 -16.07
C SER A 6 6.54 -9.81 -15.27
N GLN A 7 7.63 -10.07 -16.00
CA GLN A 7 8.95 -10.21 -15.41
C GLN A 7 9.33 -8.87 -14.80
N PHE A 8 9.29 -8.78 -13.47
CA PHE A 8 10.08 -7.80 -12.73
C PHE A 8 11.54 -8.03 -13.10
N LEU A 9 12.11 -7.11 -13.88
CA LEU A 9 13.53 -7.11 -14.25
C LEU A 9 14.37 -6.84 -13.00
N TYR A 10 14.80 -7.91 -12.33
CA TYR A 10 15.87 -7.83 -11.34
C TYR A 10 17.22 -7.69 -12.06
N PRO A 11 18.10 -6.77 -11.63
CA PRO A 11 19.45 -6.68 -12.19
C PRO A 11 20.25 -7.96 -11.89
N SER A 12 21.09 -8.37 -12.84
CA SER A 12 21.84 -9.64 -12.87
C SER A 12 22.77 -9.87 -11.68
N SER A 13 23.05 -8.84 -10.87
CA SER A 13 23.94 -8.87 -9.71
C SER A 13 23.36 -9.59 -8.49
N LEU A 14 22.05 -9.85 -8.46
CA LEU A 14 21.35 -10.51 -7.34
C LEU A 14 21.40 -12.05 -7.37
N ARG A 15 21.99 -12.66 -8.40
CA ARG A 15 21.98 -14.12 -8.58
C ARG A 15 23.03 -14.89 -7.75
N ARG A 16 23.89 -14.20 -6.98
CA ARG A 16 25.10 -14.79 -6.38
C ARG A 16 25.20 -14.65 -4.85
N LEU A 17 24.08 -14.52 -4.14
CA LEU A 17 24.05 -14.36 -2.67
C LEU A 17 23.00 -15.28 -2.01
N SER A 18 22.93 -16.55 -2.42
CA SER A 18 22.01 -17.56 -1.88
C SER A 18 22.77 -18.69 -1.19
N SER A 19 23.58 -18.39 -0.17
CA SER A 19 24.30 -19.45 0.55
C SER A 19 24.67 -19.13 2.00
N ASN A 20 23.88 -18.31 2.73
CA ASN A 20 24.04 -18.21 4.19
C ASN A 20 22.74 -17.76 4.89
N PRO A 21 22.12 -18.61 5.74
CA PRO A 21 20.82 -18.31 6.37
C PRO A 21 20.88 -17.40 7.61
N HIS A 22 22.05 -16.87 7.99
CA HIS A 22 22.23 -16.04 9.20
C HIS A 22 22.68 -14.59 8.96
N LEU A 23 22.69 -14.10 7.71
CA LEU A 23 22.94 -12.69 7.43
C LEU A 23 21.62 -11.97 7.15
N LEU A 24 21.12 -11.20 8.13
CA LEU A 24 20.07 -10.19 7.92
C LEU A 24 20.61 -9.15 6.92
N SER A 25 20.27 -9.35 5.66
CA SER A 25 20.69 -8.51 4.54
C SER A 25 20.13 -7.09 4.68
N VAL A 26 21.02 -6.11 4.82
CA VAL A 26 20.73 -4.69 4.60
C VAL A 26 20.16 -4.54 3.19
N HIS A 27 18.85 -4.33 3.07
CA HIS A 27 18.21 -4.04 1.80
C HIS A 27 18.20 -2.52 1.59
N SER A 28 19.13 -2.05 0.78
CA SER A 28 19.12 -0.69 0.25
C SER A 28 18.02 -0.61 -0.80
N TYR A 29 16.92 0.10 -0.50
CA TYR A 29 15.90 0.39 -1.51
C TYR A 29 16.21 1.73 -2.17
N ASP A 30 16.54 1.69 -3.46
CA ASP A 30 16.68 2.90 -4.28
C ASP A 30 15.27 3.43 -4.63
N PHE A 31 14.78 4.37 -3.83
CA PHE A 31 13.55 5.11 -4.16
C PHE A 31 13.83 6.13 -5.26
N ILE A 32 13.42 5.83 -6.49
CA ILE A 32 13.54 6.75 -7.63
C ILE A 32 12.29 7.65 -7.66
N SER A 33 12.41 8.87 -7.15
CA SER A 33 11.39 9.91 -7.36
C SER A 33 11.57 10.56 -8.75
N PRO A 34 10.52 10.65 -9.59
CA PRO A 34 10.61 11.35 -10.87
C PRO A 34 10.64 12.87 -10.65
N LYS A 35 11.79 13.52 -10.88
CA LYS A 35 11.87 14.99 -10.89
C LYS A 35 11.48 15.58 -12.24
N LYS A 36 10.52 16.51 -12.24
CA LYS A 36 10.44 17.58 -13.25
C LYS A 36 11.55 18.60 -12.97
N GLY A 37 12.52 18.69 -13.89
CA GLY A 37 13.37 19.87 -14.11
C GLY A 37 14.52 20.16 -13.12
N GLY A 38 15.73 20.31 -13.66
CA GLY A 38 16.75 21.25 -13.16
C GLY A 38 17.71 20.80 -12.05
N ARG A 39 18.96 20.50 -12.46
CA ARG A 39 20.26 20.56 -11.76
C ARG A 39 20.33 20.25 -10.25
N GLY A 40 21.08 19.19 -9.93
CA GLY A 40 21.60 18.90 -8.58
C GLY A 40 21.18 17.52 -8.09
N ARG A 41 21.97 16.49 -8.42
CA ARG A 41 21.69 15.09 -8.07
C ARG A 41 22.11 14.83 -6.61
N ARG A 42 21.31 15.29 -5.64
CA ARG A 42 21.50 14.95 -4.23
C ARG A 42 20.96 13.53 -4.00
N ARG A 43 21.87 12.56 -3.81
CA ARG A 43 21.52 11.21 -3.36
C ARG A 43 21.07 11.31 -1.90
N SER A 44 19.76 11.33 -1.63
CA SER A 44 19.27 11.07 -0.27
C SER A 44 19.28 9.56 -0.07
N CYS A 45 20.40 9.04 0.45
CA CYS A 45 20.46 7.68 0.96
C CYS A 45 19.64 7.65 2.27
N PHE A 46 18.46 7.06 2.22
CA PHE A 46 17.71 6.75 3.44
C PHE A 46 18.26 5.43 3.99
N THR A 47 19.07 5.53 5.04
CA THR A 47 19.54 4.36 5.77
C THR A 47 18.38 3.81 6.59
N VAL A 48 17.80 2.69 6.17
CA VAL A 48 16.85 1.93 7.00
C VAL A 48 17.67 1.19 8.05
N LYS A 49 17.58 1.62 9.31
CA LYS A 49 18.20 0.92 10.44
C LYS A 49 17.52 -0.45 10.57
N ALA A 50 18.28 -1.53 10.57
CA ALA A 50 17.74 -2.88 10.70
C ALA A 50 16.95 -2.99 12.01
N VAL A 51 15.65 -3.26 11.91
CA VAL A 51 14.81 -3.58 13.07
C VAL A 51 15.17 -5.00 13.48
N SER A 52 15.66 -5.17 14.70
CA SER A 52 16.18 -6.44 15.21
C SER A 52 15.10 -7.52 15.45
N ALA A 53 13.82 -7.19 15.20
CA ALA A 53 12.66 -8.07 15.32
C ALA A 53 11.78 -7.95 14.07
N LYS A 54 11.05 -9.03 13.75
CA LYS A 54 10.11 -9.07 12.61
C LYS A 54 9.01 -8.02 12.83
N PRO A 55 8.82 -7.05 11.92
CA PRO A 55 7.87 -5.96 12.12
C PRO A 55 6.43 -6.48 12.17
N THR A 56 5.55 -5.78 12.89
CA THR A 56 4.11 -6.08 12.97
C THR A 56 3.32 -5.12 12.07
N ILE A 57 2.50 -5.69 11.19
CA ILE A 57 1.64 -4.96 10.25
C ILE A 57 0.19 -5.22 10.62
N LEU A 58 -0.57 -4.15 10.88
CA LEU A 58 -2.02 -4.21 11.05
C LEU A 58 -2.70 -3.96 9.70
N VAL A 59 -3.62 -4.84 9.32
CA VAL A 59 -4.44 -4.72 8.11
C VAL A 59 -5.89 -4.57 8.53
N THR A 60 -6.48 -3.40 8.30
CA THR A 60 -7.82 -3.06 8.81
C THR A 60 -8.94 -3.31 7.81
N GLU A 61 -8.61 -3.55 6.55
CA GLU A 61 -9.57 -3.77 5.47
C GLU A 61 -9.12 -4.92 4.59
N LYS A 62 -10.07 -5.58 3.91
CA LYS A 62 -9.76 -6.73 3.05
C LYS A 62 -8.80 -6.33 1.92
N VAL A 63 -7.70 -7.08 1.84
CA VAL A 63 -6.71 -7.04 0.76
C VAL A 63 -6.65 -8.43 0.12
N GLY A 64 -6.29 -8.52 -1.16
CA GLY A 64 -6.17 -9.81 -1.84
C GLY A 64 -5.12 -10.72 -1.18
N GLU A 65 -5.39 -12.03 -1.13
CA GLU A 65 -4.54 -13.02 -0.46
C GLU A 65 -3.09 -13.00 -0.96
N ALA A 66 -2.86 -12.83 -2.26
CA ALA A 66 -1.50 -12.73 -2.81
C ALA A 66 -0.66 -11.60 -2.17
N ALA A 67 -1.29 -10.50 -1.77
CA ALA A 67 -0.61 -9.42 -1.05
C ALA A 67 -0.37 -9.79 0.41
N LEU A 68 -1.33 -10.45 1.07
CA LEU A 68 -1.16 -10.94 2.44
C LEU A 68 -0.02 -11.97 2.53
N ASP A 69 0.08 -12.88 1.58
CA ASP A 69 1.16 -13.88 1.50
C ASP A 69 2.52 -13.23 1.33
N LEU A 70 2.61 -12.19 0.48
CA LEU A 70 3.82 -11.39 0.34
C LEU A 70 4.19 -10.73 1.68
N LEU A 71 3.23 -10.10 2.36
CA LEU A 71 3.47 -9.43 3.65
C LEU A 71 3.91 -10.41 4.74
N ARG A 72 3.28 -11.59 4.83
CA ARG A 72 3.62 -12.66 5.79
C ARG A 72 5.07 -13.14 5.64
N GLY A 73 5.61 -13.07 4.42
CA GLY A 73 7.01 -13.37 4.12
C GLY A 73 8.00 -12.43 4.83
N PHE A 74 7.62 -11.18 5.09
CA PHE A 74 8.52 -10.16 5.68
C PHE A 74 8.12 -9.73 7.09
N ALA A 75 6.86 -9.88 7.48
CA ALA A 75 6.30 -9.31 8.71
C ALA A 75 5.32 -10.26 9.43
N ASN A 76 4.98 -9.92 10.67
CA ASN A 76 3.84 -10.49 11.38
C ASN A 76 2.59 -9.70 10.97
N VAL A 77 1.65 -10.36 10.31
CA VAL A 77 0.46 -9.71 9.76
C VAL A 77 -0.74 -10.00 10.66
N ASP A 78 -1.30 -8.95 11.27
CA ASP A 78 -2.58 -8.98 11.98
C ASP A 78 -3.67 -8.46 11.03
N CYS A 79 -4.60 -9.33 10.66
CA CYS A 79 -5.78 -8.97 9.90
C CYS A 79 -6.96 -8.78 10.86
N SER A 80 -7.34 -7.53 11.10
CA SER A 80 -8.40 -7.18 12.02
C SER A 80 -9.32 -6.17 11.37
N TYR A 81 -10.48 -6.66 10.92
CA TYR A 81 -11.43 -5.90 10.13
C TYR A 81 -12.48 -5.23 11.01
N ASP A 82 -13.12 -4.19 10.46
CA ASP A 82 -14.29 -3.52 11.06
C ASP A 82 -14.06 -2.99 12.49
N LEU A 83 -12.81 -2.59 12.79
CA LEU A 83 -12.42 -2.02 14.07
C LEU A 83 -13.10 -0.67 14.30
N THR A 84 -13.54 -0.43 15.54
CA THR A 84 -13.88 0.93 15.96
C THR A 84 -12.62 1.80 16.07
N GLN A 85 -12.80 3.11 16.17
CA GLN A 85 -11.66 4.03 16.30
C GLN A 85 -10.86 3.74 17.58
N GLU A 86 -11.54 3.39 18.67
CA GLU A 86 -10.94 3.07 19.97
C GLU A 86 -10.14 1.76 19.90
N GLU A 87 -10.67 0.74 19.23
CA GLU A 87 -9.99 -0.54 19.03
C GLU A 87 -8.76 -0.37 18.12
N LEU A 88 -8.88 0.45 17.07
CA LEU A 88 -7.77 0.81 16.19
C LEU A 88 -6.65 1.48 16.99
N CYS A 89 -6.96 2.50 17.79
CA CYS A 89 -6.01 3.21 18.65
C CYS A 89 -5.35 2.28 19.68
N THR A 90 -6.09 1.31 20.21
CA THR A 90 -5.53 0.32 21.15
C THR A 90 -4.51 -0.57 20.44
N LYS A 91 -4.87 -1.13 19.29
CA LYS A 91 -3.99 -2.03 18.53
C LYS A 91 -2.77 -1.34 17.94
N ILE A 92 -2.92 -0.11 17.44
CA ILE A 92 -1.84 0.59 16.71
C ILE A 92 -0.60 0.83 17.57
N SER A 93 -0.75 0.94 18.90
CA SER A 93 0.35 1.08 19.85
C SER A 93 1.37 -0.07 19.78
N LEU A 94 0.97 -1.23 19.25
CA LEU A 94 1.79 -2.43 19.13
C LEU A 94 2.27 -2.70 17.70
N CYS A 95 1.95 -1.82 16.74
CA CYS A 95 2.20 -2.05 15.32
C CYS A 95 3.28 -1.10 14.76
N ASP A 96 4.04 -1.61 13.81
CA ASP A 96 5.09 -0.84 13.13
C ASP A 96 4.60 -0.28 11.77
N ALA A 97 3.59 -0.92 11.19
CA ALA A 97 2.92 -0.46 9.97
C ALA A 97 1.41 -0.68 10.02
N LEU A 98 0.68 0.13 9.25
CA LEU A 98 -0.76 0.06 9.09
C LEU A 98 -1.12 0.00 7.60
N ILE A 99 -2.01 -0.90 7.22
CA ILE A 99 -2.57 -0.99 5.87
C ILE A 99 -4.07 -0.72 5.94
N VAL A 100 -4.50 0.31 5.22
CA VAL A 100 -5.90 0.74 5.12
C VAL A 100 -6.34 0.80 3.65
N ARG A 101 -7.66 0.87 3.41
CA ARG A 101 -8.24 1.33 2.14
C ARG A 101 -9.03 2.61 2.37
N SER A 102 -10.32 2.64 2.07
CA SER A 102 -11.17 3.84 2.12
C SER A 102 -12.10 3.85 3.33
N GLY A 103 -12.31 2.70 4.00
CA GLY A 103 -13.21 2.58 5.13
C GLY A 103 -12.60 3.08 6.44
N THR A 104 -11.34 2.79 6.71
CA THR A 104 -10.68 3.18 7.97
C THR A 104 -10.23 4.63 7.92
N ARG A 105 -10.56 5.42 8.95
CA ARG A 105 -10.10 6.82 9.10
C ARG A 105 -8.89 6.89 10.02
N VAL A 106 -7.77 7.37 9.48
CA VAL A 106 -6.51 7.52 10.21
C VAL A 106 -6.36 8.99 10.64
N GLY A 107 -7.02 9.33 11.74
CA GLY A 107 -6.96 10.65 12.36
C GLY A 107 -5.69 10.88 13.19
N ARG A 108 -5.56 12.09 13.75
CA ARG A 108 -4.44 12.48 14.63
C ARG A 108 -4.30 11.51 15.82
N GLU A 109 -5.41 11.06 16.40
CA GLU A 109 -5.39 10.15 17.54
C GLU A 109 -4.63 8.85 17.23
N VAL A 110 -4.72 8.33 16.01
CA VAL A 110 -4.02 7.08 15.64
C VAL A 110 -2.51 7.25 15.75
N PHE A 111 -1.98 8.41 15.35
CA PHE A 111 -0.54 8.69 15.42
C PHE A 111 -0.07 9.01 16.85
N GLU A 112 -0.92 9.65 17.66
CA GLU A 112 -0.66 9.88 19.08
C GLU A 112 -0.60 8.56 19.86
N TYR A 113 -1.59 7.68 19.69
CA TYR A 113 -1.64 6.36 20.33
C TYR A 113 -0.53 5.42 19.85
N ALA A 114 -0.08 5.57 18.60
CA ALA A 114 1.07 4.82 18.11
C ALA A 114 2.37 5.18 18.86
N ASN A 115 2.42 6.32 19.56
CA ASN A 115 3.54 6.78 20.38
C ASN A 115 4.91 6.66 19.67
N GLY A 116 4.94 7.04 18.37
CA GLY A 116 6.12 6.99 17.53
C GLY A 116 6.55 5.59 17.06
N ARG A 117 5.81 4.52 17.38
CA ARG A 117 6.09 3.17 16.89
C ARG A 117 5.71 2.99 15.42
N LEU A 118 4.54 3.49 15.03
CA LEU A 118 4.03 3.41 13.66
C LEU A 118 4.93 4.17 12.69
N LYS A 119 5.63 3.46 11.80
CA LYS A 119 6.59 4.04 10.86
C LYS A 119 6.00 4.32 9.48
N VAL A 120 4.98 3.55 9.08
CA VAL A 120 4.39 3.67 7.75
C VAL A 120 2.90 3.33 7.75
N VAL A 121 2.13 4.14 7.03
CA VAL A 121 0.74 3.86 6.65
C VAL A 121 0.67 3.64 5.15
N GLY A 122 0.27 2.44 4.73
CA GLY A 122 0.02 2.10 3.34
C GLY A 122 -1.47 2.14 3.02
N ARG A 123 -1.87 3.01 2.09
CA ARG A 123 -3.23 3.02 1.55
C ARG A 123 -3.31 2.21 0.25
N ALA A 124 -4.11 1.16 0.26
CA ALA A 124 -4.43 0.36 -0.93
C ALA A 124 -5.51 1.05 -1.80
N GLY A 125 -5.14 2.21 -2.34
CA GLY A 125 -5.93 3.06 -3.22
C GLY A 125 -5.17 4.29 -3.70
N VAL A 126 -5.81 5.09 -4.57
CA VAL A 126 -5.21 6.31 -5.15
C VAL A 126 -5.31 7.49 -4.18
N GLY A 127 -6.50 7.73 -3.62
CA GLY A 127 -6.72 8.81 -2.66
C GLY A 127 -5.95 8.58 -1.36
N ILE A 128 -5.75 9.65 -0.59
CA ILE A 128 -5.20 9.66 0.79
C ILE A 128 -5.99 10.59 1.72
N ASP A 129 -7.21 10.94 1.33
CA ASP A 129 -8.18 11.80 2.04
C ASP A 129 -8.61 11.30 3.43
N ASN A 130 -8.49 9.99 3.70
CA ASN A 130 -8.82 9.39 5.00
C ASN A 130 -7.65 9.41 6.01
N ILE A 131 -6.51 10.00 5.65
CA ILE A 131 -5.30 10.05 6.49
C ILE A 131 -4.95 11.50 6.79
N ASP A 132 -4.74 11.84 8.07
CA ASP A 132 -4.19 13.13 8.46
C ASP A 132 -2.68 13.19 8.15
N LEU A 133 -2.35 13.78 7.00
CA LEU A 133 -0.96 13.91 6.53
C LEU A 133 -0.11 14.85 7.40
N ALA A 134 -0.74 15.84 8.05
CA ALA A 134 -0.03 16.76 8.93
C ALA A 134 0.41 16.02 10.19
N ALA A 135 -0.52 15.31 10.84
CA ALA A 135 -0.21 14.45 11.98
C ALA A 135 0.81 13.37 11.60
N ALA A 136 0.65 12.69 10.45
CA ALA A 136 1.62 11.70 10.00
C ALA A 136 3.04 12.29 9.91
N THR A 137 3.18 13.50 9.35
CA THR A 137 4.48 14.18 9.22
C THR A 137 5.05 14.58 10.58
N GLU A 138 4.23 15.15 11.47
CA GLU A 138 4.62 15.54 12.85
C GLU A 138 5.16 14.34 13.65
N HIS A 139 4.52 13.18 13.50
CA HIS A 139 4.90 11.94 14.19
C HIS A 139 5.98 11.12 13.46
N GLY A 140 6.51 11.63 12.33
CA GLY A 140 7.57 10.95 11.57
C GLY A 140 7.11 9.66 10.88
N CYS A 141 5.82 9.55 10.56
CA CYS A 141 5.21 8.42 9.90
C CYS A 141 5.09 8.67 8.39
N LEU A 142 5.56 7.72 7.58
CA LEU A 142 5.46 7.81 6.11
C LEU A 142 4.09 7.36 5.63
N VAL A 143 3.51 8.07 4.67
CA VAL A 143 2.26 7.67 4.01
C VAL A 143 2.55 7.28 2.57
N VAL A 144 2.14 6.07 2.18
CA VAL A 144 2.35 5.51 0.84
C VAL A 144 1.00 5.12 0.24
N ASN A 145 0.78 5.45 -1.03
CA ASN A 145 -0.44 5.11 -1.77
C ASN A 145 -0.13 4.34 -3.06
N ALA A 146 -1.17 3.92 -3.77
CA ALA A 146 -1.06 3.15 -5.01
C ALA A 146 -1.74 3.93 -6.17
N PRO A 147 -1.05 4.88 -6.81
CA PRO A 147 -1.67 5.87 -7.70
C PRO A 147 -2.16 5.33 -9.06
N THR A 148 -1.68 4.15 -9.49
CA THR A 148 -1.94 3.62 -10.84
C THR A 148 -2.82 2.37 -10.85
N VAL A 149 -3.31 1.92 -9.69
CA VAL A 149 -3.99 0.61 -9.57
C VAL A 149 -5.36 0.54 -10.25
N ASN A 150 -5.98 1.69 -10.54
CA ASN A 150 -7.32 1.75 -11.14
C ASN A 150 -7.33 2.27 -12.58
N THR A 151 -6.18 2.63 -13.16
CA THR A 151 -6.14 3.34 -14.44
C THR A 151 -6.75 2.51 -15.57
N VAL A 152 -6.39 1.22 -15.67
CA VAL A 152 -6.91 0.32 -16.71
C VAL A 152 -8.39 0.02 -16.50
N ALA A 153 -8.79 -0.37 -15.28
CA ALA A 153 -10.18 -0.67 -14.96
C ALA A 153 -11.11 0.54 -15.19
N ALA A 154 -10.65 1.75 -14.86
CA ALA A 154 -11.40 2.98 -15.13
C ALA A 154 -11.55 3.25 -16.64
N ALA A 155 -10.51 3.01 -17.44
CA ALA A 155 -10.56 3.16 -18.89
C ALA A 155 -11.52 2.14 -19.53
N GLU A 156 -11.44 0.88 -19.12
CA GLU A 156 -12.36 -0.17 -19.57
C GLU A 156 -13.81 0.17 -19.21
N HIS A 157 -14.05 0.63 -17.98
CA HIS A 157 -15.38 1.04 -17.54
C HIS A 157 -15.92 2.23 -18.33
N ALA A 158 -15.07 3.23 -18.62
CA ALA A 158 -15.47 4.38 -19.44
C ALA A 158 -15.90 3.97 -20.86
N ILE A 159 -15.13 3.09 -21.51
CA ILE A 159 -15.49 2.56 -22.84
C ILE A 159 -16.79 1.77 -22.77
N ALA A 160 -16.95 0.91 -21.76
CA ALA A 160 -18.16 0.14 -21.55
C ALA A 160 -19.39 1.03 -21.38
N LEU A 161 -19.28 2.10 -20.59
CA LEU A 161 -20.35 3.09 -20.40
C LEU A 161 -20.68 3.83 -21.70
N LEU A 162 -19.68 4.26 -22.47
CA LEU A 162 -19.90 4.92 -23.77
C LEU A 162 -20.72 4.05 -24.72
N VAL A 163 -20.36 2.77 -24.86
CA VAL A 163 -21.07 1.83 -25.73
C VAL A 163 -22.46 1.50 -25.18
N ALA A 164 -22.58 1.31 -23.86
CA ALA A 164 -23.87 1.04 -23.21
C ALA A 164 -24.87 2.20 -23.40
N MET A 165 -24.40 3.45 -23.30
CA MET A 165 -25.21 4.63 -23.56
C MET A 165 -25.58 4.76 -25.04
N ALA A 166 -24.63 4.59 -25.97
CA ALA A 166 -24.88 4.69 -27.41
C ALA A 166 -25.93 3.66 -27.91
N ARG A 167 -26.06 2.53 -27.21
CA ARG A 167 -27.00 1.45 -27.56
C ARG A 167 -28.19 1.34 -26.61
N ASN A 168 -28.35 2.29 -25.69
CA ASN A 168 -29.41 2.32 -24.68
C ASN A 168 -29.59 0.98 -23.92
N VAL A 169 -28.46 0.30 -23.66
CA VAL A 169 -28.45 -1.09 -23.14
C VAL A 169 -29.11 -1.17 -21.76
N ALA A 170 -28.83 -0.21 -20.88
CA ALA A 170 -29.37 -0.20 -19.52
C ALA A 170 -30.90 -0.09 -19.51
N ALA A 171 -31.48 0.82 -20.32
CA ALA A 171 -32.93 1.00 -20.40
C ALA A 171 -33.61 -0.22 -21.05
N ALA A 172 -33.04 -0.76 -22.14
CA ALA A 172 -33.57 -1.95 -22.80
C ALA A 172 -33.56 -3.19 -21.88
N ASN A 173 -32.52 -3.36 -21.07
CA ASN A 173 -32.46 -4.42 -20.06
C ASN A 173 -33.50 -4.23 -18.94
N ALA A 174 -33.77 -2.98 -18.53
CA ALA A 174 -34.80 -2.69 -17.53
C ALA A 174 -36.21 -3.00 -18.05
N SER A 175 -36.51 -2.69 -19.32
CA SER A 175 -37.85 -2.92 -19.91
C SER A 175 -38.20 -4.40 -20.12
N LEU A 176 -37.24 -5.31 -20.09
CA LEU A 176 -37.46 -6.76 -20.24
C LEU A 176 -37.63 -7.50 -18.92
N LYS A 177 -37.41 -6.83 -17.78
CA LYS A 177 -37.47 -7.42 -16.43
C LYS A 177 -38.79 -7.15 -15.70
N SER A 178 -39.73 -6.44 -16.33
CA SER A 178 -41.12 -6.27 -15.90
C SER A 178 -42.00 -7.41 -16.39
#